data_AF-A0A914F3D2-F1
#
_entry.id   AF-A0A914F3D2-F1
#
_cell.length_a   1.000
_cell.length_b   1.000
_cell.length_c   1.000
_cell.angle_alpha   90.00
_cell.angle_beta   90.00
_cell.angle_gamma   90.00
#
_symmetry.space_group_name_H-M   'P 1'
#
loop_
_entity.id
_entity.type
_entity.pdbx_description
1 polymer ?
#
loop_
_entity_poly.entity_id
_entity_poly.type
_entity_poly.pdbx_seq_one_letter_code
_entity_poly.pdbx_strand_id
1 'polypeptide(L)'
;MDVYTTILKIPGLESFIETSAKSGGDVSAFANGTETEEGMKIAHQSECEFYSNLAPALDAPISKVFKTQLWTEKQKGCIHMEDLTRRGDFTSILGKYRKIFKHPDMSNCAYTQAYKDQKITPVIVHGYMHSENIMWEINENGDVQNNIGEIVDWHTIFEGSPMFGLARFLSICGSGVVRRQAEVFALDYYLECLIKEFNGDVSKVPYTAEQLKESYNYGFLTQIIGVVGGGIFMMETLKGVTQALSDAYFDEIVLKTLMVCEDGARLMKREMKDVFEKYSF
;
A
#
# COMPACT_ATOMS: atom_id res chain seq x y z
N MET A 1 24.35 16.08 -19.58
CA MET A 1 24.97 16.02 -18.24
C MET A 1 23.91 16.52 -17.29
N ASP A 2 23.23 15.59 -16.66
CA ASP A 2 21.80 15.77 -16.41
C ASP A 2 21.60 16.17 -14.96
N VAL A 3 20.85 17.24 -14.75
CA VAL A 3 20.81 17.96 -13.47
C VAL A 3 19.60 17.49 -12.67
N TYR A 4 19.85 16.61 -11.72
CA TYR A 4 18.86 16.06 -10.82
C TYR A 4 18.68 16.93 -9.58
N THR A 5 17.44 17.15 -9.17
CA THR A 5 17.15 17.51 -7.77
C THR A 5 17.20 16.20 -6.96
N THR A 6 17.70 16.21 -5.73
CA THR A 6 17.95 14.96 -4.98
C THR A 6 17.56 15.04 -3.52
N ILE A 7 16.81 14.03 -3.05
CA ILE A 7 16.36 13.90 -1.66
C ILE A 7 17.22 12.88 -0.92
N LEU A 8 17.38 13.10 0.39
CA LEU A 8 18.04 12.15 1.30
C LEU A 8 16.98 11.60 2.26
N LYS A 9 16.40 10.44 1.92
CA LYS A 9 15.48 9.72 2.81
C LYS A 9 16.28 9.17 3.98
N ILE A 10 16.02 9.68 5.19
CA ILE A 10 16.60 9.18 6.44
C ILE A 10 15.48 8.49 7.21
N PRO A 11 15.62 7.20 7.57
CA PRO A 11 14.61 6.49 8.33
C PRO A 11 14.57 7.04 9.77
N GLY A 12 13.38 7.46 10.21
CA GLY A 12 13.20 8.12 11.49
C GLY A 12 11.83 7.85 12.07
N LEU A 13 11.81 7.56 13.38
CA LEU A 13 10.60 7.55 14.19
C LEU A 13 10.34 8.95 14.78
N GLU A 14 11.33 9.84 14.72
CA GLU A 14 11.30 11.17 15.33
C GLU A 14 10.18 12.05 14.77
N SER A 15 9.98 12.11 13.44
CA SER A 15 8.89 12.85 12.80
C SER A 15 7.51 12.29 13.17
N PHE A 16 7.37 10.97 13.16
CA PHE A 16 6.13 10.29 13.58
C PHE A 16 5.80 10.55 15.05
N ILE A 17 6.78 10.42 15.96
CA ILE A 17 6.62 10.67 17.40
C ILE A 17 6.35 12.15 17.67
N GLU A 18 7.07 13.07 17.02
CA GLU A 18 6.92 14.51 17.20
C GLU A 18 5.51 14.97 16.80
N THR A 19 5.01 14.56 15.64
CA THR A 19 3.65 14.96 15.22
C THR A 19 2.56 14.21 15.97
N SER A 20 2.81 12.96 16.40
CA SER A 20 1.92 12.24 17.33
C SER A 20 1.78 12.97 18.67
N ALA A 21 2.88 13.48 19.22
CA ALA A 21 2.88 14.29 20.44
C ALA A 21 2.18 15.65 20.24
N LYS A 22 2.43 16.34 19.11
CA LYS A 22 1.73 17.59 18.75
C LYS A 22 0.21 17.40 18.61
N SER A 23 -0.22 16.24 18.11
CA SER A 23 -1.65 15.89 17.94
C SER A 23 -2.32 15.42 19.24
N GLY A 24 -1.58 15.32 20.36
CA GLY A 24 -2.09 14.82 21.64
C GLY A 24 -2.31 13.30 21.66
N GLY A 25 -1.68 12.55 20.75
CA GLY A 25 -1.78 11.09 20.65
C GLY A 25 -0.95 10.36 21.72
N ASP A 26 -1.39 9.15 22.08
CA ASP A 26 -0.68 8.27 23.01
C ASP A 26 0.53 7.60 22.33
N VAL A 27 1.71 8.20 22.53
CA VAL A 27 2.99 7.69 22.00
C VAL A 27 3.46 6.38 22.63
N SER A 28 2.79 5.86 23.68
CA SER A 28 3.15 4.56 24.28
C SER A 28 2.90 3.35 23.36
N ALA A 29 2.14 3.55 22.27
CA ALA A 29 1.93 2.55 21.23
C ALA A 29 3.23 2.17 20.51
N PHE A 30 3.99 3.17 20.04
CA PHE A 30 5.27 2.97 19.31
C PHE A 30 6.33 2.30 20.20
N ALA A 31 6.35 2.64 21.49
CA ALA A 31 7.26 2.04 22.48
C ALA A 31 7.02 0.54 22.74
N ASN A 32 5.90 -0.04 22.28
CA ASN A 32 5.48 -1.41 22.58
C ASN A 32 4.92 -2.16 21.35
N GLY A 33 5.22 -1.70 20.13
CA GLY A 33 4.69 -2.23 18.87
C GLY A 33 5.76 -2.74 17.91
N THR A 34 5.33 -3.16 16.71
CA THR A 34 6.24 -3.41 15.58
C THR A 34 6.82 -2.12 14.99
N GLU A 35 6.23 -0.97 15.32
CA GLU A 35 6.69 0.38 14.98
C GLU A 35 7.83 0.84 15.91
N THR A 36 8.82 -0.03 16.12
CA THR A 36 10.05 0.24 16.88
C THR A 36 11.19 0.69 15.95
N GLU A 37 12.28 1.19 16.54
CA GLU A 37 13.53 1.48 15.81
C GLU A 37 14.03 0.26 15.01
N GLU A 38 13.88 -0.96 15.55
CA GLU A 38 14.20 -2.20 14.85
C GLU A 38 13.25 -2.47 13.67
N GLY A 39 11.96 -2.17 13.79
CA GLY A 39 11.00 -2.26 12.68
C GLY A 39 11.29 -1.27 11.55
N MET A 40 11.61 -0.02 11.89
CA MET A 40 12.08 0.99 10.93
C MET A 40 13.40 0.58 10.25
N LYS A 41 14.32 -0.01 11.02
CA LYS A 41 15.59 -0.57 10.51
C LYS A 41 15.36 -1.73 9.54
N ILE A 42 14.42 -2.63 9.81
CA ILE A 42 14.03 -3.72 8.90
C ILE A 42 13.45 -3.14 7.59
N ALA A 43 12.45 -2.25 7.68
CA ALA A 43 11.83 -1.65 6.49
C ALA A 43 12.86 -0.89 5.62
N HIS A 44 13.74 -0.11 6.25
CA HIS A 44 14.85 0.59 5.57
C HIS A 44 15.86 -0.37 4.93
N GLN A 45 16.16 -1.50 5.58
CA GLN A 45 17.06 -2.53 5.03
C GLN A 45 16.43 -3.22 3.82
N SER A 46 15.14 -3.56 3.87
CA SER A 46 14.39 -4.10 2.71
C SER A 46 14.31 -3.10 1.55
N GLU A 47 14.10 -1.81 1.83
CA GLU A 47 14.09 -0.77 0.80
C GLU A 47 15.47 -0.60 0.16
N CYS A 48 16.55 -0.61 0.97
CA CYS A 48 17.92 -0.60 0.45
C CYS A 48 18.23 -1.85 -0.40
N GLU A 49 17.78 -3.03 0.02
CA GLU A 49 17.98 -4.28 -0.72
C GLU A 49 17.25 -4.25 -2.06
N PHE A 50 16.01 -3.76 -2.10
CA PHE A 50 15.28 -3.55 -3.35
C PHE A 50 16.05 -2.67 -4.33
N TYR A 51 16.42 -1.44 -3.95
CA TYR A 51 17.09 -0.53 -4.88
C TYR A 51 18.51 -0.98 -5.26
N SER A 52 19.19 -1.77 -4.41
CA SER A 52 20.55 -2.23 -4.68
C SER A 52 20.61 -3.51 -5.53
N ASN A 53 19.65 -4.42 -5.35
CA ASN A 53 19.72 -5.79 -5.90
C ASN A 53 18.58 -6.12 -6.87
N LEU A 54 17.39 -5.52 -6.74
CA LEU A 54 16.20 -5.89 -7.51
C LEU A 54 15.83 -4.83 -8.57
N ALA A 55 15.77 -3.55 -8.20
CA ALA A 55 15.42 -2.46 -9.12
C ALA A 55 16.30 -2.42 -10.40
N PRO A 56 17.63 -2.68 -10.36
CA PRO A 56 18.46 -2.71 -11.58
C PRO A 56 18.14 -3.86 -12.55
N ALA A 57 17.29 -4.82 -12.15
CA ALA A 57 16.86 -5.96 -12.96
C ALA A 57 15.38 -5.89 -13.37
N LEU A 58 14.67 -4.81 -13.02
CA LEU A 58 13.28 -4.58 -13.40
C LEU A 58 13.21 -3.59 -14.57
N ASP A 59 12.51 -3.97 -15.64
CA ASP A 59 12.10 -3.04 -16.70
C ASP A 59 10.84 -2.30 -16.24
N ALA A 60 11.00 -1.45 -15.23
CA ALA A 60 9.92 -0.74 -14.55
C ALA A 60 10.35 0.68 -14.18
N PRO A 61 9.43 1.66 -14.23
CA PRO A 61 9.76 3.05 -13.94
C PRO A 61 9.93 3.24 -12.42
N ILE A 62 11.18 3.37 -11.96
CA ILE A 62 11.60 3.38 -10.56
C ILE A 62 12.63 4.51 -10.35
N SER A 63 12.58 5.18 -9.18
CA SER A 63 13.46 6.30 -8.84
C SER A 63 14.94 6.04 -9.06
N LYS A 64 15.63 7.03 -9.61
CA LYS A 64 17.09 7.01 -9.71
C LYS A 64 17.73 7.14 -8.32
N VAL A 65 18.14 6.01 -7.76
CA VAL A 65 18.91 5.96 -6.49
C VAL A 65 20.40 6.14 -6.78
N PHE A 66 20.97 7.20 -6.23
CA PHE A 66 22.41 7.51 -6.33
C PHE A 66 23.24 6.73 -5.30
N LYS A 67 22.66 6.45 -4.12
CA LYS A 67 23.32 5.67 -3.07
C LYS A 67 22.32 5.13 -2.03
N THR A 68 22.46 3.85 -1.69
CA THR A 68 21.87 3.26 -0.47
C THR A 68 22.91 3.21 0.67
N GLN A 69 22.43 3.27 1.91
CA GLN A 69 23.23 3.10 3.11
C GLN A 69 22.42 2.34 4.15
N LEU A 70 22.86 1.13 4.51
CA LEU A 70 22.22 0.31 5.53
C LEU A 70 22.35 0.93 6.93
N TRP A 71 21.32 0.77 7.75
CA TRP A 71 21.33 1.10 9.18
C TRP A 71 22.20 0.08 9.94
N THR A 72 23.09 0.56 10.80
CA THR A 72 23.95 -0.24 11.68
C THR A 72 23.94 0.34 13.11
N GLU A 73 24.51 -0.38 14.09
CA GLU A 73 24.68 0.13 15.47
C GLU A 73 25.45 1.46 15.57
N LYS A 74 26.24 1.82 14.54
CA LYS A 74 27.13 2.99 14.55
C LYS A 74 26.62 4.17 13.74
N GLN A 75 25.63 3.96 12.88
CA GLN A 75 25.03 5.00 12.03
C GLN A 75 23.65 4.56 11.55
N LYS A 76 22.69 5.50 11.56
CA LYS A 76 21.42 5.34 10.85
C LYS A 76 21.67 5.10 9.36
N GLY A 77 20.70 4.44 8.72
CA GLY A 77 20.69 4.30 7.27
C GLY A 77 20.33 5.61 6.56
N CYS A 78 20.46 5.62 5.24
CA CYS A 78 19.83 6.63 4.37
C CYS A 78 19.73 6.11 2.92
N ILE A 79 18.87 6.75 2.12
CA ILE A 79 18.81 6.57 0.66
C ILE A 79 18.92 7.96 0.03
N HIS A 80 19.91 8.13 -0.85
CA HIS A 80 20.09 9.34 -1.65
C HIS A 80 19.57 9.04 -3.05
N MET A 81 18.51 9.74 -3.45
CA MET A 81 17.73 9.47 -4.66
C MET A 81 17.22 10.76 -5.29
N GLU A 82 16.61 10.65 -6.47
CA GLU A 82 15.95 11.76 -7.16
C GLU A 82 14.82 12.37 -6.32
N ASP A 83 14.70 13.71 -6.30
CA ASP A 83 13.69 14.43 -5.53
C ASP A 83 12.48 14.77 -6.40
N LEU A 84 11.36 14.16 -6.03
CA LEU A 84 10.05 14.32 -6.69
C LEU A 84 9.04 15.07 -5.80
N THR A 85 9.44 15.57 -4.62
CA THR A 85 8.56 15.88 -3.48
C THR A 85 7.77 17.20 -3.56
N ARG A 86 7.37 17.63 -4.76
CA ARG A 86 6.48 18.80 -4.94
C ARG A 86 4.98 18.51 -4.62
N ARG A 87 4.66 17.88 -3.46
CA ARG A 87 3.31 17.78 -2.82
C ARG A 87 3.36 17.09 -1.43
N GLY A 88 2.56 17.60 -0.47
CA GLY A 88 1.92 16.82 0.62
C GLY A 88 2.70 16.59 1.94
N ASP A 89 1.98 16.58 3.08
CA ASP A 89 2.48 16.27 4.45
C ASP A 89 1.31 15.82 5.37
N PHE A 90 1.49 14.87 6.31
CA PHE A 90 0.41 14.19 7.09
C PHE A 90 0.85 13.42 8.38
N THR A 91 0.07 13.42 9.50
CA THR A 91 0.06 12.50 10.71
C THR A 91 -1.00 12.99 11.77
N SER A 92 -1.56 12.31 12.81
CA SER A 92 -1.84 10.90 13.31
C SER A 92 -2.89 11.00 14.49
N ILE A 93 -3.58 10.05 15.20
CA ILE A 93 -3.55 8.59 15.55
C ILE A 93 -5.00 8.08 15.88
N LEU A 94 -5.57 7.02 15.26
CA LEU A 94 -5.42 5.56 15.50
C LEU A 94 -5.99 4.87 16.79
N GLY A 95 -6.62 5.55 17.76
CA GLY A 95 -6.78 5.02 19.14
C GLY A 95 -7.71 3.82 19.51
N LYS A 96 -8.75 3.41 18.75
CA LYS A 96 -9.86 2.57 19.31
C LYS A 96 -10.02 1.10 18.87
N TYR A 97 -9.39 0.63 17.80
CA TYR A 97 -9.75 -0.67 17.16
C TYR A 97 -8.81 -1.86 17.48
N ARG A 98 -7.95 -1.70 18.50
CA ARG A 98 -6.87 -2.61 18.95
C ARG A 98 -7.28 -4.06 19.34
N LYS A 99 -8.56 -4.42 19.22
CA LYS A 99 -9.09 -5.77 19.53
C LYS A 99 -9.36 -6.65 18.31
N ILE A 100 -9.60 -6.07 17.13
CA ILE A 100 -9.86 -6.84 15.89
C ILE A 100 -8.53 -7.23 15.23
N PHE A 101 -7.59 -6.29 15.13
CA PHE A 101 -6.28 -6.47 14.47
C PHE A 101 -5.28 -7.36 15.23
N LYS A 102 -5.70 -8.04 16.31
CA LYS A 102 -4.83 -8.90 17.15
C LYS A 102 -4.96 -10.39 16.87
N HIS A 103 -5.81 -10.81 15.92
CA HIS A 103 -5.95 -12.24 15.59
C HIS A 103 -4.87 -12.67 14.58
N PRO A 104 -3.95 -13.59 14.92
CA PRO A 104 -2.84 -13.97 14.03
C PRO A 104 -3.33 -14.51 12.68
N ASP A 105 -4.41 -15.30 12.72
CA ASP A 105 -5.02 -15.94 11.56
C ASP A 105 -5.41 -14.93 10.47
N MET A 106 -5.91 -13.73 10.82
CA MET A 106 -6.31 -12.72 9.84
C MET A 106 -5.09 -12.16 9.10
N SER A 107 -4.03 -11.79 9.81
CA SER A 107 -2.80 -11.25 9.20
C SER A 107 -2.03 -12.31 8.42
N ASN A 108 -1.96 -13.54 8.92
CA ASN A 108 -1.30 -14.63 8.20
C ASN A 108 -2.10 -15.05 6.96
N CYS A 109 -3.42 -15.18 7.07
CA CYS A 109 -4.30 -15.48 5.94
C CYS A 109 -4.17 -14.42 4.83
N ALA A 110 -4.18 -13.15 5.24
CA ALA A 110 -4.00 -12.00 4.38
C ALA A 110 -2.68 -11.98 3.60
N TYR A 111 -1.55 -11.96 4.30
CA TYR A 111 -0.26 -11.62 3.67
C TYR A 111 0.48 -12.82 3.09
N THR A 112 0.26 -14.05 3.58
CA THR A 112 1.08 -15.20 3.15
C THR A 112 0.34 -16.51 2.91
N GLN A 113 -0.80 -16.77 3.57
CA GLN A 113 -1.49 -18.05 3.39
C GLN A 113 -2.28 -18.09 2.08
N ALA A 114 -2.95 -17.00 1.69
CA ALA A 114 -3.82 -16.97 0.50
C ALA A 114 -3.13 -17.52 -0.75
N TYR A 115 -1.93 -17.03 -1.12
CA TYR A 115 -1.23 -17.52 -2.30
C TYR A 115 -0.68 -18.95 -2.15
N LYS A 116 -0.34 -19.38 -0.93
CA LYS A 116 0.19 -20.73 -0.62
C LYS A 116 -0.90 -21.79 -0.70
N ASP A 117 -2.10 -21.48 -0.22
CA ASP A 117 -3.27 -22.37 -0.32
C ASP A 117 -3.81 -22.42 -1.76
N GLN A 118 -3.84 -21.27 -2.47
CA GLN A 118 -4.26 -21.14 -3.87
C GLN A 118 -3.26 -21.75 -4.88
N LYS A 119 -2.04 -22.08 -4.45
CA LYS A 119 -0.93 -22.59 -5.29
C LYS A 119 -0.56 -21.70 -6.48
N ILE A 120 -0.81 -20.39 -6.37
CA ILE A 120 -0.40 -19.42 -7.39
C ILE A 120 1.08 -19.08 -7.22
N THR A 121 1.78 -18.87 -8.32
CA THR A 121 3.15 -18.33 -8.29
C THR A 121 3.12 -16.93 -7.66
N PRO A 122 3.83 -16.67 -6.55
CA PRO A 122 3.87 -15.34 -5.96
C PRO A 122 4.69 -14.38 -6.83
N VAL A 123 4.51 -13.08 -6.62
CA VAL A 123 5.27 -12.01 -7.29
C VAL A 123 5.88 -11.04 -6.28
N ILE A 124 6.76 -10.18 -6.75
CA ILE A 124 7.20 -9.00 -6.01
C ILE A 124 6.03 -8.01 -5.92
N VAL A 125 5.60 -7.69 -4.70
CA VAL A 125 4.48 -6.80 -4.41
C VAL A 125 5.01 -5.56 -3.67
N HIS A 126 4.65 -4.37 -4.16
CA HIS A 126 5.05 -3.06 -3.60
C HIS A 126 4.66 -2.85 -2.10
N GLY A 127 3.60 -3.52 -1.65
CA GLY A 127 3.01 -3.40 -0.33
C GLY A 127 2.23 -2.10 -0.10
N TYR A 128 2.78 -0.94 -0.45
CA TYR A 128 2.20 0.40 -0.24
C TYR A 128 1.69 1.07 -1.54
N MET A 129 1.04 0.31 -2.42
CA MET A 129 0.50 0.84 -3.68
C MET A 129 -0.74 1.74 -3.48
N HIS A 130 -0.61 3.06 -3.69
CA HIS A 130 -1.71 4.04 -3.81
C HIS A 130 -1.32 5.19 -4.74
N SER A 131 -2.27 6.08 -5.06
CA SER A 131 -2.15 7.11 -6.10
C SER A 131 -1.09 8.19 -5.88
N GLU A 132 -0.54 8.31 -4.66
CA GLU A 132 0.55 9.25 -4.36
C GLU A 132 1.93 8.61 -4.58
N ASN A 133 1.99 7.27 -4.61
CA ASN A 133 3.15 6.46 -4.94
C ASN A 133 3.23 6.11 -6.45
N ILE A 134 2.37 6.72 -7.28
CA ILE A 134 2.39 6.63 -8.74
C ILE A 134 2.61 8.03 -9.31
N MET A 135 3.79 8.23 -9.90
CA MET A 135 4.16 9.44 -10.61
C MET A 135 3.81 9.29 -12.08
N TRP A 136 3.30 10.37 -12.69
CA TRP A 136 2.85 10.38 -14.09
C TRP A 136 3.87 11.11 -14.96
N GLU A 137 4.03 10.67 -16.21
CA GLU A 137 4.87 11.39 -17.18
C GLU A 137 4.37 12.84 -17.35
N ILE A 138 5.30 13.77 -17.57
CA ILE A 138 5.03 15.18 -17.85
C ILE A 138 5.69 15.52 -19.19
N ASN A 139 4.94 16.12 -20.12
CA ASN A 139 5.48 16.49 -21.43
C ASN A 139 6.33 17.78 -21.38
N GLU A 140 6.93 18.17 -22.50
CA GLU A 140 7.77 19.37 -22.62
C GLU A 140 7.03 20.70 -22.27
N ASN A 141 5.69 20.72 -22.33
CA ASN A 141 4.87 21.89 -21.97
C ASN A 141 4.55 21.95 -20.46
N GLY A 142 4.75 20.86 -19.72
CA GLY A 142 4.32 20.72 -18.33
C GLY A 142 2.98 20.02 -18.13
N ASP A 143 2.36 19.45 -19.18
CA ASP A 143 1.09 18.71 -19.07
C ASP A 143 1.30 17.29 -18.57
N VAL A 144 0.47 16.84 -17.62
CA VAL A 144 0.42 15.45 -17.14
C VAL A 144 -0.12 14.51 -18.23
N GLN A 145 0.58 13.40 -18.46
CA GLN A 145 0.20 12.38 -19.44
C GLN A 145 -0.49 11.17 -18.78
N ASN A 146 -1.06 10.28 -19.61
CA ASN A 146 -1.71 9.04 -19.16
C ASN A 146 -0.72 7.87 -18.90
N ASN A 147 0.58 8.12 -18.99
CA ASN A 147 1.64 7.13 -18.78
C ASN A 147 2.19 7.26 -17.35
N ILE A 148 2.55 6.11 -16.74
CA ILE A 148 3.27 6.10 -15.46
C ILE A 148 4.72 6.47 -15.72
N GLY A 149 5.15 7.60 -15.16
CA GLY A 149 6.55 8.04 -15.19
C GLY A 149 7.41 7.43 -14.08
N GLU A 150 6.82 7.06 -12.94
CA GLU A 150 7.52 6.38 -11.84
C GLU A 150 6.60 5.71 -10.82
N ILE A 151 7.11 4.69 -10.12
CA ILE A 151 6.49 4.05 -8.94
C ILE A 151 7.48 4.13 -7.78
N VAL A 152 7.04 4.71 -6.65
CA VAL A 152 7.92 5.15 -5.55
C VAL A 152 7.53 4.59 -4.18
N ASP A 153 8.47 4.63 -3.25
CA ASP A 153 8.27 4.29 -1.83
C ASP A 153 8.02 2.78 -1.56
N TRP A 154 8.92 1.95 -2.10
CA TRP A 154 8.94 0.49 -1.99
C TRP A 154 9.26 -0.06 -0.57
N HIS A 155 9.08 0.72 0.50
CA HIS A 155 9.52 0.38 1.86
C HIS A 155 8.75 -0.79 2.54
N THR A 156 7.66 -1.26 1.91
CA THR A 156 6.90 -2.45 2.35
C THR A 156 6.92 -3.60 1.34
N ILE A 157 7.92 -3.64 0.46
CA ILE A 157 8.05 -4.67 -0.58
C ILE A 157 8.06 -6.10 0.00
N PHE A 158 7.31 -7.02 -0.59
CA PHE A 158 7.24 -8.41 -0.14
C PHE A 158 6.88 -9.41 -1.25
N GLU A 159 7.11 -10.71 -1.02
CA GLU A 159 6.65 -11.81 -1.87
C GLU A 159 5.15 -12.11 -1.58
N GLY A 160 4.29 -11.82 -2.55
CA GLY A 160 2.83 -11.80 -2.35
C GLY A 160 1.99 -12.17 -3.56
N SER A 161 0.67 -11.98 -3.42
CA SER A 161 -0.30 -12.21 -4.50
C SER A 161 -0.17 -11.17 -5.63
N PRO A 162 -0.25 -11.58 -6.92
CA PRO A 162 -0.27 -10.66 -8.06
C PRO A 162 -1.35 -9.58 -7.98
N MET A 163 -2.47 -9.88 -7.30
CA MET A 163 -3.61 -8.96 -7.20
C MET A 163 -3.62 -8.11 -5.93
N PHE A 164 -2.66 -8.29 -5.01
CA PHE A 164 -2.58 -7.48 -3.79
C PHE A 164 -2.42 -5.99 -4.10
N GLY A 165 -1.59 -5.65 -5.11
CA GLY A 165 -1.38 -4.28 -5.56
C GLY A 165 -2.67 -3.62 -6.07
N LEU A 166 -3.42 -4.30 -6.94
CA LEU A 166 -4.71 -3.80 -7.46
C LEU A 166 -5.77 -3.69 -6.36
N ALA A 167 -5.88 -4.71 -5.50
CA ALA A 167 -6.80 -4.69 -4.36
C ALA A 167 -6.51 -3.53 -3.40
N ARG A 168 -5.22 -3.22 -3.17
CA ARG A 168 -4.82 -2.03 -2.40
C ARG A 168 -5.18 -0.73 -3.12
N PHE A 169 -4.86 -0.63 -4.40
CA PHE A 169 -5.16 0.58 -5.17
C PHE A 169 -6.66 0.89 -5.21
N LEU A 170 -7.51 -0.11 -5.50
CA LEU A 170 -8.98 0.08 -5.58
C LEU A 170 -9.66 0.27 -4.21
N SER A 171 -9.05 -0.18 -3.11
CA SER A 171 -9.56 0.04 -1.75
C SER A 171 -9.12 1.39 -1.17
N ILE A 172 -7.86 1.80 -1.38
CA ILE A 172 -7.30 3.05 -0.85
C ILE A 172 -7.61 4.26 -1.74
N CYS A 173 -7.63 4.12 -3.06
CA CYS A 173 -7.85 5.24 -3.98
C CYS A 173 -9.33 5.37 -4.36
N GLY A 174 -9.96 4.27 -4.79
CA GLY A 174 -11.35 4.27 -5.26
C GLY A 174 -12.39 4.58 -4.18
N SER A 175 -13.36 5.44 -4.50
CA SER A 175 -14.64 5.48 -3.78
C SER A 175 -15.38 4.15 -4.00
N GLY A 176 -16.31 3.77 -3.11
CA GLY A 176 -16.98 2.47 -3.23
C GLY A 176 -17.83 2.31 -4.50
N VAL A 177 -18.28 3.40 -5.13
CA VAL A 177 -18.93 3.33 -6.45
C VAL A 177 -17.90 3.09 -7.55
N VAL A 178 -16.81 3.86 -7.56
CA VAL A 178 -15.75 3.75 -8.58
C VAL A 178 -15.05 2.40 -8.50
N ARG A 179 -14.77 1.88 -7.30
CA ARG A 179 -14.23 0.52 -7.11
C ARG A 179 -15.14 -0.54 -7.71
N ARG A 180 -16.42 -0.56 -7.33
CA ARG A 180 -17.40 -1.57 -7.81
C ARG A 180 -17.59 -1.54 -9.34
N GLN A 181 -17.28 -0.41 -9.99
CA GLN A 181 -17.24 -0.29 -11.44
C GLN A 181 -15.89 -0.75 -12.01
N ALA A 182 -14.77 -0.35 -11.41
CA ALA A 182 -13.42 -0.74 -11.81
C ALA A 182 -13.17 -2.26 -11.70
N GLU A 183 -13.69 -2.90 -10.65
CA GLU A 183 -13.60 -4.36 -10.43
C GLU A 183 -14.19 -5.19 -11.58
N VAL A 184 -15.11 -4.62 -12.37
CA VAL A 184 -15.74 -5.30 -13.52
C VAL A 184 -14.78 -5.46 -14.70
N PHE A 185 -13.80 -4.58 -14.86
CA PHE A 185 -12.88 -4.60 -16.01
C PHE A 185 -11.39 -4.66 -15.63
N ALA A 186 -11.00 -4.26 -14.42
CA ALA A 186 -9.59 -4.19 -14.02
C ALA A 186 -8.92 -5.57 -13.85
N LEU A 187 -9.71 -6.61 -13.54
CA LEU A 187 -9.21 -7.99 -13.49
C LEU A 187 -8.94 -8.53 -14.90
N ASP A 188 -9.89 -8.31 -15.81
CA ASP A 188 -9.79 -8.75 -17.21
C ASP A 188 -8.64 -8.00 -17.91
N TYR A 189 -8.54 -6.67 -17.74
CA TYR A 189 -7.45 -5.85 -18.28
C TYR A 189 -6.07 -6.22 -17.71
N TYR A 190 -5.98 -6.63 -16.44
CA TYR A 190 -4.73 -7.17 -15.88
C TYR A 190 -4.32 -8.47 -16.56
N LEU A 191 -5.29 -9.37 -16.81
CA LEU A 191 -5.05 -10.62 -17.53
C LEU A 191 -4.70 -10.39 -19.01
N GLU A 192 -5.35 -9.44 -19.69
CA GLU A 192 -5.00 -9.01 -21.06
C GLU A 192 -3.57 -8.47 -21.14
N CYS A 193 -3.18 -7.59 -20.20
CA CYS A 193 -1.80 -7.13 -20.08
C CYS A 193 -0.83 -8.31 -19.87
N LEU A 194 -1.13 -9.23 -18.96
CA LEU A 194 -0.27 -10.37 -18.68
C LEU A 194 -0.12 -11.32 -19.89
N ILE A 195 -1.22 -11.61 -20.60
CA ILE A 195 -1.22 -12.37 -21.86
C ILE A 195 -0.34 -11.68 -22.90
N LYS A 196 -0.42 -10.35 -23.02
CA LYS A 196 0.40 -9.55 -23.96
C LYS A 196 1.90 -9.65 -23.63
N GLU A 197 2.31 -9.56 -22.37
CA GLU A 197 3.72 -9.73 -21.98
C GLU A 197 4.22 -11.16 -22.24
N PHE A 198 3.36 -12.18 -22.11
CA PHE A 198 3.62 -13.54 -22.61
C PHE A 198 3.47 -13.70 -24.14
N ASN A 199 3.55 -12.59 -24.90
CA ASN A 199 3.51 -12.55 -26.37
C ASN A 199 2.20 -13.13 -26.98
N GLY A 200 1.10 -13.05 -26.25
CA GLY A 200 -0.19 -13.65 -26.62
C GLY A 200 -0.32 -15.14 -26.28
N ASP A 201 0.73 -15.77 -25.74
CA ASP A 201 0.71 -17.21 -25.41
C ASP A 201 0.09 -17.47 -24.04
N VAL A 202 -1.24 -17.63 -24.05
CA VAL A 202 -2.06 -17.97 -22.88
C VAL A 202 -1.55 -19.24 -22.16
N SER A 203 -0.86 -20.16 -22.86
CA SER A 203 -0.32 -21.39 -22.22
C SER A 203 0.90 -21.14 -21.33
N LYS A 204 1.53 -19.96 -21.43
CA LYS A 204 2.64 -19.52 -20.56
C LYS A 204 2.20 -18.66 -19.38
N VAL A 205 0.95 -18.18 -19.38
CA VAL A 205 0.43 -17.32 -18.31
C VAL A 205 0.24 -18.15 -17.03
N PRO A 206 0.87 -17.78 -15.89
CA PRO A 206 0.90 -18.64 -14.70
C PRO A 206 -0.40 -18.63 -13.87
N TYR A 207 -1.45 -17.94 -14.32
CA TYR A 207 -2.72 -17.76 -13.58
C TYR A 207 -3.93 -17.85 -14.51
N THR A 208 -5.04 -18.44 -14.05
CA THR A 208 -6.35 -18.27 -14.70
C THR A 208 -7.09 -17.03 -14.21
N ALA A 209 -8.14 -16.60 -14.94
CA ALA A 209 -9.00 -15.50 -14.51
C ALA A 209 -9.65 -15.75 -13.14
N GLU A 210 -10.01 -17.00 -12.85
CA GLU A 210 -10.55 -17.44 -11.56
C GLU A 210 -9.51 -17.29 -10.45
N GLN A 211 -8.27 -17.73 -10.68
CA GLN A 211 -7.18 -17.59 -9.70
C GLN A 211 -6.86 -16.12 -9.40
N LEU A 212 -6.81 -15.26 -10.43
CA LEU A 212 -6.63 -13.82 -10.25
C LEU A 212 -7.80 -13.20 -9.47
N LYS A 213 -9.04 -13.53 -9.82
CA LYS A 213 -10.24 -13.04 -9.13
C LYS A 213 -10.31 -13.50 -7.68
N GLU A 214 -9.97 -14.75 -7.39
CA GLU A 214 -9.90 -15.27 -6.04
C GLU A 214 -8.79 -14.58 -5.25
N SER A 215 -7.60 -14.41 -5.83
CA SER A 215 -6.50 -13.73 -5.16
C SER A 215 -6.75 -12.23 -4.97
N TYR A 216 -7.52 -11.58 -5.86
CA TYR A 216 -8.04 -10.23 -5.65
C TYR A 216 -9.01 -10.20 -4.47
N ASN A 217 -9.93 -11.17 -4.35
CA ASN A 217 -10.87 -11.24 -3.24
C ASN A 217 -10.15 -11.33 -1.89
N TYR A 218 -9.22 -12.29 -1.72
CA TYR A 218 -8.40 -12.39 -0.51
C TYR A 218 -7.56 -11.14 -0.29
N GLY A 219 -6.91 -10.65 -1.35
CA GLY A 219 -6.17 -9.39 -1.39
C GLY A 219 -7.00 -8.22 -0.83
N PHE A 220 -8.26 -8.06 -1.25
CA PHE A 220 -9.15 -6.98 -0.81
C PHE A 220 -9.53 -7.10 0.66
N LEU A 221 -9.78 -8.31 1.17
CA LEU A 221 -10.03 -8.54 2.59
C LEU A 221 -8.86 -8.09 3.48
N THR A 222 -7.61 -8.22 3.00
CA THR A 222 -6.44 -7.67 3.70
C THR A 222 -6.49 -6.15 3.83
N GLN A 223 -6.98 -5.46 2.80
CA GLN A 223 -6.96 -4.00 2.74
C GLN A 223 -8.07 -3.35 3.56
N ILE A 224 -9.06 -4.11 4.02
CA ILE A 224 -10.03 -3.61 5.03
C ILE A 224 -9.26 -3.15 6.28
N ILE A 225 -8.24 -3.90 6.70
CA ILE A 225 -7.37 -3.53 7.82
C ILE A 225 -6.61 -2.23 7.49
N GLY A 226 -6.03 -2.15 6.30
CA GLY A 226 -5.28 -0.98 5.82
C GLY A 226 -6.13 0.29 5.67
N VAL A 227 -7.33 0.19 5.09
CA VAL A 227 -8.26 1.32 4.87
C VAL A 227 -8.94 1.75 6.17
N VAL A 228 -9.29 0.82 7.07
CA VAL A 228 -9.81 1.21 8.39
C VAL A 228 -8.71 1.91 9.21
N GLY A 229 -7.49 1.36 9.24
CA GLY A 229 -6.36 2.00 9.92
C GLY A 229 -5.99 3.37 9.32
N GLY A 230 -5.82 3.42 7.99
CA GLY A 230 -5.48 4.64 7.25
C GLY A 230 -6.59 5.69 7.28
N GLY A 231 -7.86 5.30 7.19
CA GLY A 231 -8.99 6.23 7.35
C GLY A 231 -9.04 6.86 8.74
N ILE A 232 -8.78 6.07 9.79
CA ILE A 232 -8.68 6.58 11.16
C ILE A 232 -7.47 7.53 11.33
N PHE A 233 -6.35 7.26 10.67
CA PHE A 233 -5.21 8.17 10.61
C PHE A 233 -5.56 9.48 9.89
N MET A 234 -6.18 9.41 8.71
CA MET A 234 -6.55 10.58 7.90
C MET A 234 -7.63 11.46 8.57
N MET A 235 -8.60 10.88 9.30
CA MET A 235 -9.58 11.68 10.05
C MET A 235 -8.95 12.46 11.22
N GLU A 236 -7.83 11.98 11.76
CA GLU A 236 -7.12 12.63 12.86
C GLU A 236 -6.21 13.77 12.38
N THR A 237 -5.64 13.68 11.17
CA THR A 237 -4.77 14.72 10.59
C THR A 237 -5.51 16.03 10.28
N LEU A 238 -6.84 15.99 10.19
CA LEU A 238 -7.71 17.14 9.88
C LEU A 238 -7.91 18.09 11.08
N LYS A 239 -7.38 17.77 12.27
CA LYS A 239 -7.50 18.59 13.49
C LYS A 239 -6.69 19.87 13.41
N GLY A 240 -7.23 20.88 12.71
CA GLY A 240 -6.63 22.21 12.58
C GLY A 240 -6.97 22.92 11.26
N VAL A 241 -7.48 22.20 10.25
CA VAL A 241 -8.07 22.84 9.07
C VAL A 241 -9.46 23.42 9.38
N THR A 242 -9.92 24.33 8.53
CA THR A 242 -11.23 24.97 8.66
C THR A 242 -12.36 23.95 8.74
N GLN A 243 -13.33 24.17 9.65
CA GLN A 243 -14.44 23.24 9.92
C GLN A 243 -15.07 22.62 8.66
N ALA A 244 -15.49 23.45 7.69
CA ALA A 244 -16.12 22.98 6.45
C ALA A 244 -15.23 22.07 5.57
N LEU A 245 -13.91 22.19 5.65
CA LEU A 245 -12.96 21.29 4.97
C LEU A 245 -12.77 20.00 5.77
N SER A 246 -12.72 20.09 7.10
CA SER A 246 -12.68 18.92 7.98
C SER A 246 -13.94 18.06 7.82
N ASP A 247 -15.12 18.69 7.80
CA ASP A 247 -16.41 18.00 7.66
C ASP A 247 -16.49 17.24 6.32
N ALA A 248 -16.13 17.91 5.21
CA ALA A 248 -16.17 17.32 3.88
C ALA A 248 -15.20 16.14 3.71
N TYR A 249 -13.96 16.27 4.19
CA TYR A 249 -13.00 15.16 4.18
C TYR A 249 -13.42 14.02 5.13
N PHE A 250 -13.98 14.35 6.30
CA PHE A 250 -14.47 13.36 7.26
C PHE A 250 -15.59 12.51 6.66
N ASP A 251 -16.59 13.16 6.01
CA ASP A 251 -17.67 12.46 5.32
C ASP A 251 -17.14 11.56 4.18
N GLU A 252 -16.17 12.01 3.38
CA GLU A 252 -15.56 11.16 2.34
C GLU A 252 -14.84 9.95 2.94
N ILE A 253 -13.97 10.16 3.93
CA ILE A 253 -13.19 9.09 4.55
C ILE A 253 -14.10 8.09 5.25
N VAL A 254 -15.09 8.55 6.03
CA VAL A 254 -16.08 7.69 6.69
C VAL A 254 -16.88 6.89 5.66
N LEU A 255 -17.41 7.52 4.61
CA LEU A 255 -18.16 6.84 3.56
C LEU A 255 -17.31 5.78 2.85
N LYS A 256 -16.07 6.12 2.50
CA LYS A 256 -15.12 5.23 1.83
C LYS A 256 -14.76 4.02 2.70
N THR A 257 -14.47 4.24 3.99
CA THR A 257 -14.23 3.18 4.96
C THR A 257 -15.46 2.29 5.17
N LEU A 258 -16.66 2.88 5.31
CA LEU A 258 -17.91 2.12 5.43
C LEU A 258 -18.18 1.25 4.19
N MET A 259 -17.96 1.78 2.98
CA MET A 259 -18.14 1.01 1.74
C MET A 259 -17.11 -0.12 1.59
N VAL A 260 -15.85 0.07 2.00
CA VAL A 260 -14.84 -1.01 2.03
C VAL A 260 -15.24 -2.10 3.04
N CYS A 261 -15.73 -1.73 4.21
CA CYS A 261 -16.28 -2.69 5.18
C CYS A 261 -17.53 -3.41 4.66
N GLU A 262 -18.41 -2.73 3.92
CA GLU A 262 -19.59 -3.34 3.30
C GLU A 262 -19.19 -4.35 2.21
N ASP A 263 -18.28 -3.98 1.31
CA ASP A 263 -17.72 -4.86 0.28
C ASP A 263 -17.06 -6.09 0.91
N GLY A 264 -16.26 -5.88 1.96
CA GLY A 264 -15.65 -6.95 2.75
C GLY A 264 -16.67 -7.89 3.40
N ALA A 265 -17.73 -7.35 4.01
CA ALA A 265 -18.78 -8.15 4.64
C ALA A 265 -19.60 -8.95 3.61
N ARG A 266 -19.86 -8.40 2.43
CA ARG A 266 -20.47 -9.12 1.29
C ARG A 266 -19.54 -10.25 0.80
N LEU A 267 -18.24 -9.98 0.76
CA LEU A 267 -17.23 -10.90 0.23
C LEU A 267 -16.94 -12.07 1.17
N MET A 268 -16.77 -11.82 2.47
CA MET A 268 -16.62 -12.89 3.48
C MET A 268 -17.82 -13.84 3.51
N LYS A 269 -19.05 -13.31 3.35
CA LYS A 269 -20.27 -14.14 3.24
C LYS A 269 -20.31 -15.02 1.99
N ARG A 270 -19.57 -14.67 0.93
CA ARG A 270 -19.53 -15.39 -0.35
C ARG A 270 -18.42 -16.44 -0.37
N GLU A 271 -17.18 -16.02 -0.11
CA GLU A 271 -15.98 -16.84 -0.32
C GLU A 271 -15.47 -17.52 0.96
N MET A 272 -15.72 -16.91 2.13
CA MET A 272 -15.17 -17.35 3.41
C MET A 272 -16.28 -17.72 4.40
N LYS A 273 -17.34 -18.36 3.91
CA LYS A 273 -18.58 -18.62 4.65
C LYS A 273 -18.33 -19.24 6.03
N ASP A 274 -17.50 -20.28 6.11
CA ASP A 274 -17.20 -21.00 7.35
C ASP A 274 -16.46 -20.12 8.37
N VAL A 275 -15.67 -19.16 7.90
CA VAL A 275 -15.01 -18.14 8.75
C VAL A 275 -16.03 -17.08 9.15
N PHE A 276 -16.90 -16.65 8.24
CA PHE A 276 -17.97 -15.69 8.55
C PHE A 276 -18.92 -16.23 9.62
N GLU A 277 -19.43 -17.47 9.48
CA GLU A 277 -20.33 -18.09 10.46
C GLU A 277 -19.64 -18.41 11.81
N LYS A 278 -18.31 -18.61 11.81
CA LYS A 278 -17.50 -18.82 13.03
C LYS A 278 -17.23 -17.53 13.83
N TYR A 279 -17.26 -16.36 13.18
CA TYR A 279 -16.87 -15.08 13.76
C TYR A 279 -17.92 -13.96 13.63
N SER A 280 -19.12 -14.24 13.14
CA SER A 280 -20.26 -13.32 13.15
C SER A 280 -20.83 -13.14 14.56
N PHE A 281 -21.10 -11.88 14.93
CA PHE A 281 -21.81 -11.49 16.16
C PHE A 281 -23.33 -11.45 15.94
#